data_AF-A0A8K0F2Q9-F1
#
_entry.id   AF-A0A8K0F2Q9-F1
#
_cell.length_a   1.000
_cell.length_b   1.000
_cell.length_c   1.000
_cell.angle_alpha   90.00
_cell.angle_beta   90.00
_cell.angle_gamma   90.00
#
_symmetry.space_group_name_H-M   'P 1'
#
loop_
_entity.id
_entity.type
_entity.pdbx_description
1 polymer ?
#
loop_
_entity_poly.entity_id
_entity_poly.type
_entity_poly.pdbx_seq_one_letter_code
_entity_poly.pdbx_strand_id
1 'polypeptide(L)'
;MVRMRRMQYYCRLGLAWMQAAHSSSSSASSSSSSLLFFSTTCSSSFSTLDFKNRLPGNHVCRFSTTSSSSSSADQNGNASSSFDAALFSQNVRKAFAKLDDVSSFYSSQDLFHRLEMLSKRISQGSQEDLWKDPEKAQETIRTHAQLESQVRQLDSFFAELTEIQEMISMITREQDASLEEASLLVQEQLDKFRNCSRGIDQLHVQTLLTGPYDLLRGCFLEIHAGAGGTESCDWTEMVCNMYQQYCGKSRRFSCSIVDRRPGETAGIKSVTLHVEGECAYGFWRQEEGVHRLVRMSPFDSSGKRHTSFSSVSVYPDHTSSSAPSRSSSSSSSTAPTPGFVQVPQVQESDLRIDTYRAGGAGGQHVNKTESAVRITHIPSGLVVTCQNERSQHRNKATAMAMLQSRLQKLRDCQVASAKQQHAAELGDNAFGNQIRSYVLAPYRQVKDLRTGVTITNPQALLDGDPELLESLVNAAMKEG
;
A
#
# COMPACT_ATOMS: atom_id res chain seq x y z
N MET A 1 18.64 -14.69 14.08
CA MET A 1 19.47 -13.46 13.89
C MET A 1 18.78 -12.19 14.36
N VAL A 2 17.53 -11.93 13.95
CA VAL A 2 16.77 -10.71 14.33
C VAL A 2 16.55 -10.60 15.85
N ARG A 3 16.20 -11.70 16.52
CA ARG A 3 16.09 -11.77 18.00
C ARG A 3 17.43 -11.44 18.70
N MET A 4 18.57 -11.86 18.14
CA MET A 4 19.90 -11.51 18.64
C MET A 4 20.25 -10.04 18.38
N ARG A 5 19.93 -9.48 17.21
CA ARG A 5 20.18 -8.06 16.91
C ARG A 5 19.28 -7.13 17.74
N ARG A 6 18.03 -7.52 17.98
CA ARG A 6 17.06 -6.82 18.86
C ARG A 6 17.52 -6.88 20.33
N MET A 7 17.95 -8.05 20.79
CA MET A 7 18.54 -8.19 22.14
C MET A 7 19.87 -7.42 22.28
N GLN A 8 20.70 -7.38 21.23
CA GLN A 8 21.91 -6.54 21.19
C GLN A 8 21.57 -5.04 21.20
N TYR A 9 20.52 -4.60 20.50
CA TYR A 9 20.03 -3.22 20.53
C TYR A 9 19.56 -2.83 21.93
N TYR A 10 18.70 -3.65 22.57
CA TYR A 10 18.24 -3.42 23.94
C TYR A 10 19.37 -3.45 24.98
N CYS A 11 20.31 -4.38 24.86
CA CYS A 11 21.51 -4.40 25.71
C CYS A 11 22.39 -3.16 25.49
N ARG A 12 22.54 -2.68 24.25
CA ARG A 12 23.33 -1.47 23.93
C ARG A 12 22.64 -0.17 24.34
N LEU A 13 21.30 -0.10 24.24
CA LEU A 13 20.53 1.03 24.76
C LEU A 13 20.61 1.09 26.28
N GLY A 14 20.49 -0.05 26.97
CA GLY A 14 20.67 -0.15 28.42
C GLY A 14 22.07 0.27 28.87
N LEU A 15 23.11 -0.13 28.13
CA LEU A 15 24.49 0.30 28.37
C LEU A 15 24.70 1.81 28.12
N ALA A 16 24.10 2.37 27.07
CA ALA A 16 24.17 3.81 26.78
C ALA A 16 23.42 4.64 27.84
N TRP A 17 22.29 4.14 28.34
CA TRP A 17 21.53 4.77 29.42
C TRP A 17 22.28 4.71 30.76
N MET A 18 22.93 3.58 31.07
CA MET A 18 23.82 3.45 32.24
C MET A 18 25.05 4.37 32.17
N GLN A 19 25.64 4.54 30.98
CA GLN A 19 26.76 5.47 30.78
C GLN A 19 26.35 6.94 30.89
N ALA A 20 25.15 7.30 30.41
CA ALA A 20 24.58 8.65 30.59
C ALA A 20 24.19 8.93 32.06
N ALA A 21 23.77 7.91 32.81
CA ALA A 21 23.52 8.01 34.25
C ALA A 21 24.83 8.12 35.08
N HIS A 22 25.94 7.57 34.59
CA HIS A 22 27.26 7.72 35.21
C HIS A 22 27.91 9.08 34.90
N SER A 23 27.65 9.69 33.74
CA SER A 23 28.17 11.03 33.41
C SER A 23 27.40 12.18 34.09
N SER A 24 26.16 11.94 34.52
CA SER A 24 25.33 12.91 35.25
C SER A 24 25.48 12.85 36.78
N SER A 25 26.09 11.78 37.33
CA SER A 25 26.27 11.59 38.79
C SER A 25 27.63 12.08 39.32
N SER A 26 28.50 12.64 38.49
CA SER A 26 29.84 13.11 38.88
C SER A 26 29.92 14.55 39.45
N SER A 27 28.80 15.12 39.91
CA SER A 27 28.75 16.50 40.44
C SER A 27 27.98 16.70 41.75
N ALA A 28 27.91 15.70 42.64
CA ALA A 28 27.42 15.92 44.01
C ALA A 28 28.18 15.08 45.04
N SER A 29 28.96 15.77 45.86
CA SER A 29 29.71 15.26 47.01
C SER A 29 28.82 14.96 48.22
N SER A 30 29.17 13.86 48.89
CA SER A 30 29.14 13.63 50.34
C SER A 30 27.81 13.72 51.12
N SER A 31 27.21 12.55 51.40
CA SER A 31 26.97 12.08 52.78
C SER A 31 26.30 10.70 52.81
N SER A 32 27.10 9.70 53.22
CA SER A 32 26.76 8.53 54.05
C SER A 32 25.35 7.93 54.00
N SER A 33 25.21 6.72 53.44
CA SER A 33 24.73 5.52 54.16
C SER A 33 24.71 4.28 53.25
N SER A 34 25.61 3.35 53.60
CA SER A 34 25.57 1.87 53.47
C SER A 34 24.57 1.22 52.51
N LEU A 35 25.07 0.42 51.54
CA LEU A 35 24.74 -1.00 51.37
C LEU A 35 25.51 -1.65 50.18
N LEU A 36 26.47 -2.51 50.56
CA LEU A 36 26.96 -3.74 49.93
C LEU A 36 27.21 -3.78 48.40
N PHE A 37 28.50 -3.70 48.07
CA PHE A 37 29.12 -4.18 46.83
C PHE A 37 28.91 -5.68 46.61
N PHE A 38 28.50 -6.07 45.41
CA PHE A 38 28.97 -7.31 44.78
C PHE A 38 29.58 -6.95 43.43
N SER A 39 30.90 -6.93 43.39
CA SER A 39 31.66 -6.89 42.14
C SER A 39 31.62 -8.27 41.50
N THR A 40 31.25 -8.36 40.22
CA THR A 40 31.70 -9.47 39.39
C THR A 40 32.16 -8.93 38.05
N THR A 41 33.49 -8.90 37.94
CA THR A 41 34.30 -8.70 36.76
C THR A 41 33.83 -9.56 35.58
N CYS A 42 33.73 -8.91 34.43
CA CYS A 42 33.61 -9.54 33.13
C CYS A 42 34.92 -10.28 32.81
N SER A 43 34.86 -11.61 32.78
CA SER A 43 35.92 -12.45 32.20
C SER A 43 35.39 -13.11 30.94
N SER A 44 36.02 -12.75 29.83
CA SER A 44 35.90 -13.37 28.52
C SER A 44 36.31 -14.84 28.57
N SER A 45 35.34 -15.74 28.43
CA SER A 45 35.57 -17.14 28.06
C SER A 45 34.47 -17.57 27.09
N PHE A 46 34.75 -17.44 25.80
CA PHE A 46 34.02 -18.15 24.76
C PHE A 46 34.29 -19.64 24.95
N SER A 47 33.28 -20.43 25.31
CA SER A 47 33.26 -21.86 25.07
C SER A 47 31.95 -22.23 24.36
N THR A 48 32.14 -22.73 23.15
CA THR A 48 31.20 -23.46 22.31
C THR A 48 30.29 -24.38 23.13
N LEU A 49 29.02 -24.05 23.22
CA LEU A 49 27.96 -24.99 23.59
C LEU A 49 27.03 -25.14 22.39
N ASP A 50 27.30 -26.20 21.63
CA ASP A 50 26.42 -26.78 20.63
C ASP A 50 24.99 -26.91 21.19
N PHE A 51 24.04 -26.22 20.57
CA PHE A 51 22.61 -26.50 20.72
C PHE A 51 22.11 -27.22 19.46
N LYS A 52 22.67 -28.39 19.18
CA LYS A 52 22.01 -29.45 18.42
C LYS A 52 21.31 -30.37 19.42
N ASN A 53 20.03 -30.64 19.18
CA ASN A 53 19.21 -31.69 19.80
C ASN A 53 19.00 -31.63 21.33
N ARG A 54 17.94 -30.94 21.74
CA ARG A 54 17.06 -31.44 22.80
C ARG A 54 15.59 -31.18 22.43
N LEU A 55 15.02 -32.15 21.71
CA LEU A 55 13.62 -32.51 21.87
C LEU A 55 13.40 -32.89 23.34
N PRO A 56 12.49 -32.26 24.10
CA PRO A 56 12.03 -32.86 25.35
C PRO A 56 11.10 -34.03 25.00
N GLY A 57 11.45 -35.18 25.57
CA GLY A 57 10.84 -36.46 25.28
C GLY A 57 9.35 -36.55 25.58
N ASN A 58 8.75 -37.52 24.88
CA ASN A 58 7.45 -38.12 25.10
C ASN A 58 7.06 -38.22 26.59
N HIS A 59 6.23 -37.29 27.04
CA HIS A 59 5.16 -37.62 27.98
C HIS A 59 3.89 -37.85 27.16
N VAL A 60 3.73 -39.10 26.71
CA VAL A 60 2.47 -39.64 26.21
C VAL A 60 1.50 -39.65 27.39
N CYS A 61 0.69 -38.60 27.54
CA CYS A 61 -0.58 -38.71 28.24
C CYS A 61 -1.48 -39.59 27.37
N ARG A 62 -1.57 -40.88 27.73
CA ARG A 62 -2.58 -41.79 27.18
C ARG A 62 -3.97 -41.25 27.54
N PHE A 63 -4.61 -40.58 26.60
CA PHE A 63 -6.07 -40.55 26.57
C PHE A 63 -6.53 -41.91 26.03
N SER A 64 -7.12 -42.72 26.89
CA SER A 64 -7.85 -43.92 26.47
C SER A 64 -9.14 -43.49 25.77
N THR A 65 -9.07 -43.29 24.46
CA THR A 65 -10.25 -43.29 23.60
C THR A 65 -10.68 -44.72 23.38
N THR A 66 -11.63 -45.21 24.17
CA THR A 66 -12.42 -46.40 23.80
C THR A 66 -13.28 -46.03 22.60
N SER A 67 -12.81 -46.39 21.42
CA SER A 67 -13.60 -46.45 20.20
C SER A 67 -14.44 -47.73 20.24
N SER A 68 -15.68 -47.64 20.72
CA SER A 68 -16.73 -48.61 20.40
C SER A 68 -17.69 -47.96 19.41
N SER A 69 -17.61 -48.42 18.17
CA SER A 69 -18.59 -48.19 17.13
C SER A 69 -19.95 -48.74 17.54
N SER A 70 -20.94 -47.86 17.69
CA SER A 70 -22.35 -48.22 17.54
C SER A 70 -23.12 -47.01 17.04
N SER A 71 -23.63 -47.15 15.82
CA SER A 71 -24.62 -46.32 15.16
C SER A 71 -25.86 -46.06 16.02
N SER A 72 -26.26 -44.80 16.16
CA SER A 72 -27.66 -44.36 16.04
C SER A 72 -27.70 -42.84 16.02
N ALA A 73 -28.52 -42.33 15.09
CA ALA A 73 -28.82 -40.93 14.93
C ALA A 73 -29.51 -40.37 16.18
N ASP A 74 -29.16 -39.15 16.56
CA ASP A 74 -30.16 -38.17 16.96
C ASP A 74 -29.66 -36.76 16.64
N GLN A 75 -30.47 -36.09 15.81
CA GLN A 75 -30.39 -34.67 15.54
C GLN A 75 -30.93 -33.94 16.78
N ASN A 76 -30.16 -33.02 17.35
CA ASN A 76 -30.69 -31.72 17.79
C ASN A 76 -29.54 -30.76 18.10
N GLY A 77 -29.61 -29.60 17.45
CA GLY A 77 -28.60 -28.56 17.50
C GLY A 77 -28.55 -27.86 18.85
N ASN A 78 -27.35 -27.88 19.43
CA ASN A 78 -26.81 -26.78 20.22
C ASN A 78 -25.30 -26.77 19.93
N ALA A 79 -24.91 -26.01 18.92
CA ALA A 79 -23.51 -25.74 18.62
C ALA A 79 -22.99 -24.72 19.66
N SER A 80 -22.74 -25.20 20.87
CA SER A 80 -21.86 -24.48 21.80
C SER A 80 -20.47 -24.48 21.17
N SER A 81 -19.96 -23.28 20.89
CA SER A 81 -18.64 -23.03 20.33
C SER A 81 -17.57 -23.57 21.28
N SER A 82 -17.17 -24.83 21.12
CA SER A 82 -16.05 -25.37 21.87
C SER A 82 -14.78 -24.67 21.43
N PHE A 83 -14.06 -24.11 22.39
CA PHE A 83 -12.76 -23.52 22.16
C PHE A 83 -11.78 -24.61 21.72
N ASP A 84 -11.40 -24.58 20.45
CA ASP A 84 -10.40 -25.51 19.91
C ASP A 84 -8.99 -24.95 20.14
N ALA A 85 -8.38 -25.36 21.26
CA ALA A 85 -7.05 -24.91 21.67
C ALA A 85 -5.97 -25.19 20.60
N ALA A 86 -6.15 -26.23 19.78
CA ALA A 86 -5.25 -26.55 18.69
C ALA A 86 -5.28 -25.48 17.58
N LEU A 87 -6.49 -25.08 17.16
CA LEU A 87 -6.70 -24.03 16.15
C LEU A 87 -6.17 -22.67 16.64
N PHE A 88 -6.40 -22.35 17.92
CA PHE A 88 -5.87 -21.12 18.52
C PHE A 88 -4.34 -21.09 18.50
N SER A 89 -3.70 -22.18 18.95
CA SER A 89 -2.23 -22.28 18.94
C SER A 89 -1.64 -22.15 17.52
N GLN A 90 -2.35 -22.66 16.51
CA GLN A 90 -1.96 -22.52 15.11
C GLN A 90 -2.08 -21.06 14.63
N ASN A 91 -3.15 -20.36 14.99
CA ASN A 91 -3.36 -18.97 14.62
C ASN A 91 -2.35 -18.03 15.29
N VAL A 92 -2.04 -18.26 16.58
CA VAL A 92 -0.98 -17.52 17.28
C VAL A 92 0.38 -17.73 16.63
N ARG A 93 0.72 -18.97 16.25
CA ARG A 93 1.96 -19.24 15.50
C ARG A 93 2.01 -18.50 14.16
N LYS A 94 0.89 -18.45 13.43
CA LYS A 94 0.79 -17.66 12.18
C LYS A 94 0.99 -16.17 12.43
N ALA A 95 0.41 -15.61 13.50
CA ALA A 95 0.58 -14.20 13.85
C ALA A 95 2.05 -13.87 14.21
N PHE A 96 2.70 -14.72 15.01
CA PHE A 96 4.13 -14.58 15.29
C PHE A 96 5.00 -14.71 14.03
N ALA A 97 4.68 -15.62 13.12
CA ALA A 97 5.39 -15.73 11.84
C ALA A 97 5.26 -14.46 11.00
N LYS A 98 4.07 -13.85 10.93
CA LYS A 98 3.86 -12.56 10.24
C LYS A 98 4.67 -11.43 10.88
N LEU A 99 4.70 -11.35 12.21
CA LEU A 99 5.51 -10.37 12.93
C LEU A 99 7.01 -10.59 12.73
N ASP A 100 7.46 -11.84 12.67
CA ASP A 100 8.85 -12.17 12.37
C ASP A 100 9.20 -11.80 10.92
N ASP A 101 8.31 -12.03 9.95
CA ASP A 101 8.46 -11.58 8.56
C ASP A 101 8.65 -10.05 8.51
N VAL A 102 7.77 -9.30 9.18
CA VAL A 102 7.87 -7.83 9.28
C VAL A 102 9.19 -7.41 9.95
N SER A 103 9.53 -8.05 11.07
CA SER A 103 10.76 -7.73 11.79
C SER A 103 12.01 -8.07 10.97
N SER A 104 11.95 -9.08 10.09
CA SER A 104 13.02 -9.45 9.18
C SER A 104 13.21 -8.42 8.07
N PHE A 105 12.12 -7.87 7.53
CA PHE A 105 12.15 -6.80 6.55
C PHE A 105 12.74 -5.51 7.13
N TYR A 106 12.34 -5.13 8.33
CA TYR A 106 12.97 -3.99 9.01
C TYR A 106 14.45 -4.23 9.34
N SER A 107 14.84 -5.48 9.58
CA SER A 107 16.23 -5.86 9.75
C SER A 107 17.02 -5.89 8.44
N SER A 108 16.39 -6.09 7.28
CA SER A 108 17.06 -6.08 5.97
C SER A 108 17.26 -4.64 5.47
N GLN A 109 16.37 -3.71 5.84
CA GLN A 109 16.54 -2.27 5.59
C GLN A 109 17.51 -1.58 6.58
N ASP A 110 18.21 -2.34 7.42
CA ASP A 110 19.13 -1.82 8.46
C ASP A 110 18.49 -0.75 9.35
N LEU A 111 17.17 -0.80 9.58
CA LEU A 111 16.44 0.24 10.30
C LEU A 111 16.96 0.40 11.73
N PHE A 112 17.25 -0.72 12.40
CA PHE A 112 17.87 -0.73 13.72
C PHE A 112 19.26 -0.08 13.73
N HIS A 113 20.07 -0.31 12.69
CA HIS A 113 21.39 0.31 12.58
C HIS A 113 21.29 1.81 12.26
N ARG A 114 20.34 2.21 11.39
CA ARG A 114 20.04 3.61 11.09
C ARG A 114 19.55 4.36 12.32
N LEU A 115 18.67 3.76 13.11
CA LEU A 115 18.19 4.32 14.37
C LEU A 115 19.32 4.40 15.39
N GLU A 116 20.20 3.40 15.49
CA GLU A 116 21.40 3.45 16.32
C GLU A 116 22.37 4.57 15.86
N MET A 117 22.56 4.77 14.56
CA MET A 117 23.40 5.86 14.03
C MET A 117 22.77 7.24 14.27
N LEU A 118 21.46 7.38 14.07
CA LEU A 118 20.75 8.63 14.30
C LEU A 118 20.71 8.99 15.78
N SER A 119 20.45 8.02 16.67
CA SER A 119 20.52 8.23 18.12
C SER A 119 21.93 8.57 18.59
N LYS A 120 22.97 7.94 18.04
CA LYS A 120 24.38 8.35 18.25
C LYS A 120 24.65 9.76 17.73
N ARG A 121 24.13 10.12 16.56
CA ARG A 121 24.30 11.46 15.99
C ARG A 121 23.57 12.53 16.82
N ILE A 122 22.42 12.21 17.41
CA ILE A 122 21.69 13.11 18.32
C ILE A 122 22.44 13.25 19.65
N SER A 123 22.95 12.15 20.22
CA SER A 123 23.72 12.22 21.48
C SER A 123 25.07 12.91 21.31
N GLN A 124 25.78 12.61 20.22
CA GLN A 124 27.02 13.28 19.81
C GLN A 124 26.78 14.71 19.32
N GLY A 125 25.57 15.05 18.85
CA GLY A 125 25.14 16.39 18.49
C GLY A 125 25.04 17.37 19.67
N SER A 126 25.33 16.91 20.89
CA SER A 126 25.74 17.80 22.00
C SER A 126 27.10 18.47 21.71
N GLN A 127 27.85 18.02 20.70
CA GLN A 127 29.01 18.69 20.12
C GLN A 127 28.59 19.48 18.87
N GLU A 128 29.16 20.68 18.76
CA GLU A 128 28.73 21.88 18.01
C GLU A 128 28.35 21.75 16.52
N ASP A 129 28.47 20.59 15.86
CA ASP A 129 28.28 20.46 14.40
C ASP A 129 26.84 20.23 13.94
N LEU A 130 25.98 19.56 14.74
CA LEU A 130 24.61 19.24 14.31
C LEU A 130 23.72 20.49 14.28
N TRP A 131 23.93 21.42 15.22
CA TRP A 131 23.13 22.64 15.37
C TRP A 131 23.58 23.78 14.45
N LYS A 132 24.61 23.58 13.62
CA LYS A 132 25.05 24.56 12.61
C LYS A 132 24.04 24.71 11.47
N ASP A 133 23.35 23.62 11.10
CA ASP A 133 22.32 23.59 10.06
C ASP A 133 20.95 23.22 10.66
N PRO A 134 20.07 24.19 10.98
CA PRO A 134 18.81 23.92 11.65
C PRO A 134 17.86 23.02 10.84
N GLU A 135 17.89 23.12 9.50
CA GLU A 135 17.05 22.30 8.61
C GLU A 135 17.42 20.80 8.67
N LYS A 136 18.72 20.48 8.64
CA LYS A 136 19.20 19.09 8.73
C LYS A 136 19.01 18.50 10.12
N ALA A 137 19.17 19.31 11.16
CA ALA A 137 18.90 18.89 12.54
C ALA A 137 17.43 18.51 12.71
N GLN A 138 16.52 19.34 12.20
CA GLN A 138 15.08 19.08 12.26
C GLN A 138 14.70 17.84 11.45
N GLU A 139 15.28 17.63 10.26
CA GLU A 139 15.08 16.42 9.46
C GLU A 139 15.59 15.16 10.18
N THR A 140 16.78 15.23 10.80
CA THR A 140 17.38 14.12 11.54
C THR A 140 16.53 13.72 12.76
N ILE A 141 16.04 14.71 13.53
CA ILE A 141 15.17 14.46 14.68
C ILE A 141 13.82 13.88 14.22
N ARG A 142 13.24 14.43 13.14
CA ARG A 142 11.98 13.96 12.58
C ARG A 142 12.08 12.51 12.10
N THR A 143 13.13 12.19 11.36
CA THR A 143 13.38 10.83 10.88
C THR A 143 13.64 9.86 12.04
N HIS A 144 14.40 10.26 13.06
CA HIS A 144 14.59 9.46 14.27
C HIS A 144 13.26 9.15 14.96
N ALA A 145 12.42 10.16 15.21
CA ALA A 145 11.13 9.99 15.86
C ALA A 145 10.18 9.08 15.06
N GLN A 146 10.21 9.17 13.72
CA GLN A 146 9.43 8.28 12.84
C GLN A 146 9.87 6.83 12.98
N LEU A 147 11.18 6.57 12.89
CA LEU A 147 11.73 5.21 13.02
C LEU A 147 11.50 4.64 14.43
N GLU A 148 11.64 5.46 15.46
CA GLU A 148 11.38 5.05 16.84
C GLU A 148 9.90 4.69 17.06
N SER A 149 8.97 5.46 16.48
CA SER A 149 7.55 5.14 16.52
C SER A 149 7.25 3.79 15.87
N GLN A 150 7.88 3.48 14.73
CA GLN A 150 7.69 2.20 14.05
C GLN A 150 8.21 1.03 14.89
N VAL A 151 9.39 1.18 15.51
CA VAL A 151 9.94 0.14 16.40
C VAL A 151 9.06 -0.06 17.64
N ARG A 152 8.60 1.02 18.26
CA ARG A 152 7.69 0.94 19.43
C ARG A 152 6.37 0.25 19.09
N GLN A 153 5.80 0.50 17.91
CA GLN A 153 4.59 -0.20 17.45
C GLN A 153 4.81 -1.70 17.28
N LEU A 154 5.96 -2.12 16.74
CA LEU A 154 6.29 -3.54 16.66
C LEU A 154 6.41 -4.16 18.04
N ASP A 155 7.14 -3.50 18.95
CA ASP A 155 7.35 -4.00 20.30
C ASP A 155 6.03 -4.10 21.09
N SER A 156 5.08 -3.17 20.91
CA SER A 156 3.76 -3.28 21.52
C SER A 156 2.98 -4.49 21.01
N PHE A 157 2.98 -4.77 19.71
CA PHE A 157 2.32 -5.97 19.17
C PHE A 157 2.95 -7.27 19.68
N PHE A 158 4.28 -7.32 19.83
CA PHE A 158 4.95 -8.47 20.42
C PHE A 158 4.56 -8.68 21.89
N ALA A 159 4.48 -7.59 22.68
CA ALA A 159 4.07 -7.65 24.07
C ALA A 159 2.62 -8.15 24.19
N GLU A 160 1.69 -7.55 23.44
CA GLU A 160 0.27 -7.92 23.43
C GLU A 160 0.06 -9.41 23.08
N LEU A 161 0.72 -9.93 22.04
CA LEU A 161 0.59 -11.35 21.69
C LEU A 161 1.15 -12.29 22.77
N THR A 162 2.24 -11.89 23.44
CA THR A 162 2.85 -12.69 24.51
C THR A 162 1.92 -12.71 25.73
N GLU A 163 1.37 -11.56 26.11
CA GLU A 163 0.39 -11.43 27.19
C GLU A 163 -0.86 -12.28 26.91
N ILE A 164 -1.43 -12.20 25.70
CA ILE A 164 -2.60 -13.00 25.29
C ILE A 164 -2.28 -14.51 25.40
N GLN A 165 -1.10 -14.93 24.93
CA GLN A 165 -0.68 -16.33 24.99
C GLN A 165 -0.54 -16.82 26.43
N GLU A 166 0.08 -16.02 27.30
CA GLU A 166 0.26 -16.34 28.72
C GLU A 166 -1.08 -16.40 29.45
N MET A 167 -1.96 -15.41 29.24
CA MET A 167 -3.31 -15.37 29.82
C MET A 167 -4.13 -16.60 29.45
N ILE A 168 -4.18 -16.96 28.16
CA ILE A 168 -4.91 -18.14 27.72
C ILE A 168 -4.29 -19.42 28.29
N SER A 169 -2.95 -19.47 28.40
CA SER A 169 -2.26 -20.60 29.00
C SER A 169 -2.49 -20.72 30.51
N MET A 170 -2.77 -19.62 31.22
CA MET A 170 -3.18 -19.65 32.62
C MET A 170 -4.62 -20.12 32.77
N ILE A 171 -5.55 -19.56 31.99
CA ILE A 171 -6.98 -19.92 32.01
C ILE A 171 -7.18 -21.41 31.67
N THR A 172 -6.41 -21.96 30.74
CA THR A 172 -6.48 -23.39 30.40
C THR A 172 -5.84 -24.33 31.42
N ARG A 173 -5.00 -23.80 32.34
CA ARG A 173 -4.40 -24.59 33.43
C ARG A 173 -5.21 -24.55 34.71
N GLU A 174 -5.99 -23.49 34.93
CA GLU A 174 -6.88 -23.39 36.08
C GLU A 174 -7.98 -24.45 35.99
N GLN A 175 -8.03 -25.35 36.98
CA GLN A 175 -9.00 -26.44 37.08
C GLN A 175 -10.24 -26.07 37.93
N ASP A 176 -10.17 -24.98 38.70
CA ASP A 176 -11.18 -24.59 39.70
C ASP A 176 -12.17 -23.51 39.21
N ALA A 177 -11.97 -22.95 38.01
CA ALA A 177 -12.89 -21.96 37.44
C ALA A 177 -14.16 -22.66 36.94
N SER A 178 -15.33 -22.03 37.17
CA SER A 178 -16.56 -22.50 36.55
C SER A 178 -16.39 -22.47 35.02
N LEU A 179 -16.90 -23.50 34.33
CA LEU A 179 -16.77 -23.64 32.86
C LEU A 179 -17.26 -22.38 32.12
N GLU A 180 -18.22 -21.65 32.69
CA GLU A 180 -18.78 -20.43 32.12
C GLU A 180 -17.84 -19.21 32.28
N GLU A 181 -17.22 -19.03 33.45
CA GLU A 181 -16.26 -17.94 33.69
C GLU A 181 -14.99 -18.11 32.85
N ALA A 182 -14.48 -19.34 32.75
CA ALA A 182 -13.32 -19.64 31.92
C ALA A 182 -13.60 -19.38 30.43
N SER A 183 -14.79 -19.74 29.94
CA SER A 183 -15.19 -19.52 28.55
C SER A 183 -15.28 -18.02 28.21
N LEU A 184 -15.83 -17.21 29.11
CA LEU A 184 -16.01 -15.77 28.91
C LEU A 184 -14.65 -15.04 28.85
N LEU A 185 -13.73 -15.39 29.75
CA LEU A 185 -12.36 -14.86 29.74
C LEU A 185 -11.60 -15.25 28.49
N VAL A 186 -11.73 -16.50 28.02
CA VAL A 186 -11.11 -16.95 26.76
C VAL A 186 -11.66 -16.15 25.58
N GLN A 187 -12.97 -15.88 25.56
CA GLN A 187 -13.59 -15.13 24.47
C GLN A 187 -13.11 -13.66 24.43
N GLU A 188 -12.95 -13.02 25.58
CA GLU A 188 -12.36 -11.68 25.67
C GLU A 188 -10.93 -11.65 25.09
N GLN A 189 -10.11 -12.65 25.43
CA GLN A 189 -8.74 -12.75 24.92
C GLN A 189 -8.71 -13.06 23.42
N LEU A 190 -9.68 -13.83 22.90
CA LEU A 190 -9.83 -14.07 21.47
C LEU A 190 -10.20 -12.80 20.71
N ASP A 191 -11.02 -11.94 21.27
CA ASP A 191 -11.37 -10.67 20.65
C ASP A 191 -10.18 -9.68 20.65
N LYS A 192 -9.39 -9.66 21.74
CA LYS A 192 -8.09 -8.96 21.77
C LYS A 192 -7.14 -9.50 20.70
N PHE A 193 -7.03 -10.82 20.58
CA PHE A 193 -6.22 -11.47 19.56
C PHE A 193 -6.66 -11.10 18.14
N ARG A 194 -7.96 -11.07 17.86
CA ARG A 194 -8.51 -10.66 16.56
C ARG A 194 -8.13 -9.23 16.21
N ASN A 195 -8.24 -8.32 17.17
CA ASN A 195 -7.85 -6.91 16.97
C ASN A 195 -6.34 -6.77 16.73
N CYS A 196 -5.52 -7.44 17.54
CA CYS A 196 -4.06 -7.46 17.40
C CYS A 196 -3.65 -8.06 16.05
N SER A 197 -4.21 -9.20 15.66
CA SER A 197 -3.97 -9.84 14.36
C SER A 197 -4.30 -8.92 13.20
N ARG A 198 -5.42 -8.18 13.26
CA ARG A 198 -5.78 -7.21 12.22
C ARG A 198 -4.78 -6.06 12.14
N GLY A 199 -4.30 -5.57 13.28
CA GLY A 199 -3.24 -4.55 13.32
C GLY A 199 -1.93 -5.04 12.72
N ILE A 200 -1.53 -6.27 13.03
CA ILE A 200 -0.35 -6.93 12.45
C ILE A 200 -0.50 -7.08 10.94
N ASP A 201 -1.68 -7.46 10.46
CA ASP A 201 -1.95 -7.61 9.02
C ASP A 201 -1.86 -6.27 8.29
N GLN A 202 -2.39 -5.20 8.87
CA GLN A 202 -2.26 -3.85 8.32
C GLN A 202 -0.79 -3.40 8.25
N LEU A 203 -0.04 -3.62 9.33
CA LEU A 203 1.37 -3.23 9.39
C LEU A 203 2.23 -4.08 8.43
N HIS A 204 1.92 -5.36 8.28
CA HIS A 204 2.56 -6.23 7.31
C HIS A 204 2.35 -5.72 5.89
N VAL A 205 1.12 -5.36 5.53
CA VAL A 205 0.82 -4.77 4.21
C VAL A 205 1.58 -3.46 4.02
N GLN A 206 1.58 -2.54 4.99
CA GLN A 206 2.34 -1.28 4.89
C GLN A 206 3.84 -1.51 4.68
N THR A 207 4.39 -2.54 5.32
CA THR A 207 5.81 -2.88 5.20
C THR A 207 6.17 -3.37 3.80
N LEU A 208 5.26 -4.09 3.13
CA LEU A 208 5.45 -4.56 1.76
C LEU A 208 5.38 -3.42 0.73
N LEU A 209 4.71 -2.31 1.07
CA LEU A 209 4.49 -1.17 0.17
C LEU A 209 5.65 -0.18 0.22
N THR A 210 6.56 -0.25 -0.77
CA THR A 210 7.78 0.60 -0.81
C THR A 210 7.69 1.73 -1.85
N GLY A 211 6.69 1.74 -2.73
CA GLY A 211 6.57 2.73 -3.79
C GLY A 211 6.21 4.14 -3.30
N PRO A 212 6.57 5.19 -4.06
CA PRO A 212 6.39 6.59 -3.66
C PRO A 212 4.92 6.99 -3.48
N TYR A 213 4.01 6.31 -4.19
CA TYR A 213 2.58 6.59 -4.20
C TYR A 213 1.76 5.49 -3.52
N ASP A 214 2.39 4.43 -3.00
CA ASP A 214 1.71 3.24 -2.49
C ASP A 214 0.89 3.52 -1.21
N LEU A 215 1.26 4.56 -0.47
CA LEU A 215 0.57 5.03 0.74
C LEU A 215 -0.63 5.94 0.44
N LEU A 216 -0.92 6.25 -0.84
CA LEU A 216 -2.07 7.08 -1.20
C LEU A 216 -3.40 6.41 -0.84
N ARG A 217 -4.36 7.25 -0.44
CA ARG A 217 -5.70 6.81 -0.02
C ARG A 217 -6.67 6.57 -1.18
N GLY A 218 -6.42 7.17 -2.34
CA GLY A 218 -7.29 7.05 -3.51
C GLY A 218 -6.57 6.40 -4.69
N CYS A 219 -7.28 5.58 -5.44
CA CYS A 219 -6.86 5.12 -6.75
C CYS A 219 -8.03 5.03 -7.74
N PHE A 220 -7.69 5.17 -9.02
CA PHE A 220 -8.59 4.89 -10.12
C PHE A 220 -8.22 3.56 -10.75
N LEU A 221 -9.20 2.68 -10.91
CA LEU A 221 -9.06 1.43 -11.64
C LEU A 221 -9.80 1.55 -12.96
N GLU A 222 -9.10 1.33 -14.06
CA GLU A 222 -9.67 1.30 -15.39
C GLU A 222 -9.63 -0.13 -15.90
N ILE A 223 -10.80 -0.70 -16.17
CA ILE A 223 -10.94 -2.08 -16.66
C ILE A 223 -11.43 -2.01 -18.10
N HIS A 224 -10.68 -2.62 -19.01
CA HIS A 224 -10.99 -2.65 -20.44
C HIS A 224 -11.13 -4.07 -20.96
N ALA A 225 -12.13 -4.28 -21.80
CA ALA A 225 -12.29 -5.51 -22.54
C ALA A 225 -11.18 -5.67 -23.59
N GLY A 226 -10.50 -6.81 -23.56
CA GLY A 226 -9.46 -7.18 -24.53
C GLY A 226 -10.02 -7.86 -25.79
N ALA A 227 -9.18 -8.68 -26.42
CA ALA A 227 -9.56 -9.45 -27.60
C ALA A 227 -10.55 -10.58 -27.23
N GLY A 228 -11.71 -10.62 -27.90
CA GLY A 228 -12.73 -11.65 -27.73
C GLY A 228 -14.19 -11.15 -27.82
N GLY A 229 -14.42 -9.90 -28.22
CA GLY A 229 -15.75 -9.37 -28.53
C GLY A 229 -16.70 -9.42 -27.32
N THR A 230 -17.91 -9.92 -27.52
CA THR A 230 -18.96 -10.00 -26.49
C THR A 230 -18.53 -10.82 -25.26
N GLU A 231 -17.76 -11.90 -25.45
CA GLU A 231 -17.26 -12.73 -24.34
C GLU A 231 -16.27 -11.97 -23.44
N SER A 232 -15.46 -11.09 -24.03
CA SER A 232 -14.53 -10.25 -23.27
C SER A 232 -15.24 -9.09 -22.57
N CYS A 233 -16.33 -8.58 -23.17
CA CYS A 233 -17.18 -7.59 -22.52
C CYS A 233 -17.88 -8.17 -21.29
N ASP A 234 -18.40 -9.40 -21.37
CA ASP A 234 -19.01 -10.09 -20.23
C ASP A 234 -17.96 -10.40 -19.15
N TRP A 235 -16.77 -10.86 -19.54
CA TRP A 235 -15.68 -11.08 -18.59
C TRP A 235 -15.28 -9.79 -17.85
N THR A 236 -15.21 -8.67 -18.55
CA THR A 236 -14.92 -7.35 -17.97
C THR A 236 -15.97 -6.96 -16.93
N GLU A 237 -17.25 -7.26 -17.19
CA GLU A 237 -18.32 -7.07 -16.22
C GLU A 237 -18.17 -7.98 -14.99
N MET A 238 -17.81 -9.24 -15.17
CA MET A 238 -17.54 -10.16 -14.06
C MET A 238 -16.40 -9.66 -13.16
N VAL A 239 -15.29 -9.19 -13.75
CA VAL A 239 -14.15 -8.63 -12.99
C VAL A 239 -14.57 -7.37 -12.23
N CYS A 240 -15.34 -6.48 -12.87
CA CYS A 240 -15.90 -5.30 -12.22
C CYS A 240 -16.76 -5.66 -11.01
N ASN A 241 -17.66 -6.64 -11.17
CA ASN A 241 -18.52 -7.12 -10.09
C ASN A 241 -17.70 -7.75 -8.96
N MET A 242 -16.68 -8.55 -9.28
CA MET A 242 -15.76 -9.14 -8.31
C MET A 242 -15.11 -8.06 -7.43
N TYR A 243 -14.59 -6.98 -8.04
CA TYR A 243 -13.97 -5.89 -7.30
C TYR A 243 -14.96 -5.06 -6.48
N GLN A 244 -16.17 -4.81 -6.99
CA GLN A 244 -17.22 -4.13 -6.23
C GLN A 244 -17.66 -4.96 -5.00
N GLN A 245 -17.87 -6.26 -5.18
CA GLN A 245 -18.24 -7.17 -4.09
C GLN A 245 -17.11 -7.27 -3.06
N TYR A 246 -15.86 -7.35 -3.50
CA TYR A 246 -14.70 -7.30 -2.62
C TYR A 246 -14.67 -6.02 -1.78
N CYS A 247 -14.89 -4.84 -2.38
CA CYS A 247 -14.93 -3.57 -1.64
C CYS A 247 -16.08 -3.57 -0.61
N GLY A 248 -17.27 -4.06 -1.01
CA GLY A 248 -18.42 -4.16 -0.11
C GLY A 248 -18.21 -5.10 1.08
N LYS A 249 -17.53 -6.24 0.87
CA LYS A 249 -17.26 -7.26 1.91
C LYS A 249 -16.08 -6.90 2.81
N SER A 250 -15.00 -6.35 2.25
CA SER A 250 -13.73 -6.16 2.97
C SER A 250 -13.80 -5.05 4.02
N ARG A 251 -14.79 -4.15 3.98
CA ARG A 251 -14.93 -2.97 4.86
C ARG A 251 -13.72 -2.01 4.88
N ARG A 252 -12.66 -2.31 4.11
CA ARG A 252 -11.40 -1.54 3.99
C ARG A 252 -11.46 -0.49 2.88
N PHE A 253 -12.26 -0.74 1.86
CA PHE A 253 -12.31 0.07 0.64
C PHE A 253 -13.74 0.49 0.32
N SER A 254 -13.92 1.75 -0.03
CA SER A 254 -15.14 2.29 -0.62
C SER A 254 -14.95 2.35 -2.13
N CYS A 255 -15.92 1.86 -2.90
CA CYS A 255 -15.84 1.85 -4.37
C CYS A 255 -17.01 2.65 -4.95
N SER A 256 -16.71 3.53 -5.91
CA SER A 256 -17.67 4.32 -6.67
C SER A 256 -17.38 4.20 -8.17
N ILE A 257 -18.43 4.17 -9.00
CA ILE A 257 -18.28 4.08 -10.46
C ILE A 257 -18.21 5.51 -11.03
N VAL A 258 -17.14 5.81 -11.77
CA VAL A 258 -16.94 7.13 -12.40
C VAL A 258 -17.45 7.15 -13.83
N ASP A 259 -17.03 6.19 -14.64
CA ASP A 259 -17.47 6.01 -16.03
C ASP A 259 -17.80 4.54 -16.28
N ARG A 260 -18.82 4.27 -17.09
CA ARG A 260 -19.21 2.92 -17.52
C ARG A 260 -19.69 2.95 -18.95
N ARG A 261 -19.01 2.21 -19.82
CA ARG A 261 -19.38 2.06 -21.23
C ARG A 261 -19.86 0.63 -21.49
N PRO A 262 -21.16 0.42 -21.77
CA PRO A 262 -21.69 -0.90 -22.05
C PRO A 262 -21.12 -1.48 -23.36
N GLY A 263 -21.06 -2.81 -23.44
CA GLY A 263 -20.78 -3.52 -24.69
C GLY A 263 -21.95 -3.46 -25.68
N GLU A 264 -21.71 -3.85 -26.93
CA GLU A 264 -22.74 -3.78 -27.99
C GLU A 264 -23.88 -4.78 -27.78
N THR A 265 -23.59 -5.97 -27.26
CA THR A 265 -24.59 -7.03 -27.04
C THR A 265 -24.76 -7.37 -25.55
N ALA A 266 -23.66 -7.61 -24.85
CA ALA A 266 -23.64 -7.96 -23.44
C ALA A 266 -22.35 -7.47 -22.79
N GLY A 267 -22.37 -7.31 -21.47
CA GLY A 267 -21.20 -6.92 -20.70
C GLY A 267 -20.84 -5.44 -20.80
N ILE A 268 -19.60 -5.15 -20.42
CA ILE A 268 -19.04 -3.79 -20.35
C ILE A 268 -17.78 -3.73 -21.21
N LYS A 269 -17.65 -2.69 -22.03
CA LYS A 269 -16.46 -2.47 -22.85
C LYS A 269 -15.34 -1.81 -22.04
N SER A 270 -15.69 -0.79 -21.26
CA SER A 270 -14.75 -0.13 -20.34
C SER A 270 -15.48 0.39 -19.11
N VAL A 271 -14.85 0.31 -17.94
CA VAL A 271 -15.35 0.87 -16.69
C VAL A 271 -14.21 1.51 -15.91
N THR A 272 -14.48 2.68 -15.32
CA THR A 272 -13.56 3.35 -14.42
C THR A 272 -14.18 3.36 -13.02
N LEU A 273 -13.49 2.73 -12.08
CA LEU A 273 -13.85 2.69 -10.67
C LEU A 273 -12.92 3.65 -9.90
N HIS A 274 -13.49 4.39 -8.95
CA HIS A 274 -12.73 5.14 -7.97
C HIS A 274 -12.82 4.41 -6.64
N VAL A 275 -11.66 4.01 -6.11
CA VAL A 275 -11.54 3.28 -4.86
C VAL A 275 -10.81 4.12 -3.83
N GLU A 276 -11.46 4.30 -2.69
CA GLU A 276 -10.92 5.02 -1.54
C GLU A 276 -10.67 4.04 -0.38
N GLY A 277 -9.49 4.12 0.23
CA GLY A 277 -9.14 3.36 1.42
C GLY A 277 -7.66 3.48 1.75
N GLU A 278 -7.26 3.02 2.92
CA GLU A 278 -5.85 3.16 3.34
C GLU A 278 -4.93 2.27 2.50
N CYS A 279 -3.88 2.88 1.94
CA CYS A 279 -2.94 2.21 1.02
C CYS A 279 -3.62 1.57 -0.20
N ALA A 280 -4.70 2.19 -0.70
CA ALA A 280 -5.48 1.66 -1.81
C ALA A 280 -4.62 1.47 -3.07
N TYR A 281 -3.81 2.48 -3.43
CA TYR A 281 -2.97 2.38 -4.62
C TYR A 281 -1.98 1.20 -4.53
N GLY A 282 -1.27 1.05 -3.42
CA GLY A 282 -0.32 -0.04 -3.23
C GLY A 282 -0.96 -1.43 -3.32
N PHE A 283 -2.18 -1.58 -2.79
CA PHE A 283 -2.95 -2.83 -2.90
C PHE A 283 -3.36 -3.12 -4.34
N TRP A 284 -4.04 -2.16 -4.97
CA TRP A 284 -4.63 -2.35 -6.29
C TRP A 284 -3.60 -2.39 -7.42
N ARG A 285 -2.42 -1.79 -7.25
CA ARG A 285 -1.31 -1.91 -8.19
C ARG A 285 -0.90 -3.37 -8.43
N GLN A 286 -1.09 -4.26 -7.45
CA GLN A 286 -0.79 -5.69 -7.63
C GLN A 286 -1.81 -6.42 -8.52
N GLU A 287 -2.96 -5.80 -8.78
CA GLU A 287 -3.98 -6.25 -9.73
C GLU A 287 -3.75 -5.70 -11.15
N GLU A 288 -2.74 -4.85 -11.34
CA GLU A 288 -2.44 -4.27 -12.65
C GLU A 288 -1.94 -5.35 -13.63
N GLY A 289 -2.61 -5.46 -14.78
CA GLY A 289 -2.27 -6.39 -15.84
C GLY A 289 -3.47 -7.08 -16.49
N VAL A 290 -3.20 -8.13 -17.27
CA VAL A 290 -4.24 -8.85 -18.03
C VAL A 290 -4.75 -10.08 -17.26
N HIS A 291 -6.06 -10.12 -17.04
CA HIS A 291 -6.79 -11.24 -16.47
C HIS A 291 -7.42 -12.07 -17.59
N ARG A 292 -7.03 -13.34 -17.68
CA ARG A 292 -7.54 -14.28 -18.68
C ARG A 292 -8.64 -15.15 -18.11
N LEU A 293 -9.75 -15.28 -18.83
CA LEU A 293 -10.82 -16.24 -18.55
C LEU A 293 -10.83 -17.36 -19.59
N VAL A 294 -11.02 -18.59 -19.12
CA VAL A 294 -11.25 -19.78 -19.95
C VAL A 294 -12.51 -20.47 -19.46
N ARG A 295 -13.59 -20.40 -20.24
CA ARG A 295 -14.86 -21.04 -19.93
C ARG A 295 -15.57 -21.52 -21.19
N MET A 296 -16.65 -22.27 -21.01
CA MET A 296 -17.61 -22.55 -22.08
C MET A 296 -18.48 -21.29 -22.23
N SER A 297 -18.44 -20.65 -23.39
CA SER A 297 -19.14 -19.38 -23.60
C SER A 297 -20.66 -19.61 -23.64
N PRO A 298 -21.47 -18.81 -22.92
CA PRO A 298 -22.92 -18.84 -23.04
C PRO A 298 -23.42 -18.18 -24.34
N PHE A 299 -22.57 -17.39 -25.02
CA PHE A 299 -22.93 -16.67 -26.24
C PHE A 299 -22.61 -17.44 -27.52
N ASP A 300 -21.87 -18.55 -27.43
CA ASP A 300 -21.60 -19.43 -28.56
C ASP A 300 -22.62 -20.58 -28.60
N SER A 301 -23.40 -20.66 -29.69
CA SER A 301 -24.39 -21.72 -29.90
C SER A 301 -23.79 -23.12 -29.98
N SER A 302 -22.51 -23.22 -30.32
CA SER A 302 -21.78 -24.50 -30.37
C SER A 302 -21.27 -24.96 -29.01
N GLY A 303 -21.39 -24.12 -27.96
CA GLY A 303 -20.85 -24.40 -26.63
C GLY A 303 -19.35 -24.65 -26.65
N LYS A 304 -18.57 -23.98 -27.52
CA LYS A 304 -17.11 -24.19 -27.54
C LYS A 304 -16.46 -23.50 -26.35
N ARG A 305 -15.24 -23.94 -26.06
CA ARG A 305 -14.37 -23.27 -25.10
C ARG A 305 -13.84 -21.98 -25.72
N HIS A 306 -14.05 -20.87 -25.04
CA HIS A 306 -13.50 -19.57 -25.42
C HIS A 306 -12.47 -19.11 -24.40
N THR A 307 -11.54 -18.29 -24.89
CA THR A 307 -10.55 -17.60 -24.06
C THR A 307 -10.75 -16.10 -24.24
N SER A 308 -11.07 -15.41 -23.16
CA SER A 308 -11.27 -13.96 -23.15
C SER A 308 -10.26 -13.27 -22.24
N PHE A 309 -10.05 -11.99 -22.50
CA PHE A 309 -9.07 -11.16 -21.80
C PHE A 309 -9.73 -9.87 -21.32
N SER A 310 -9.37 -9.45 -20.11
CA SER A 310 -9.72 -8.15 -19.54
C SER A 310 -8.46 -7.55 -18.94
N SER A 311 -8.17 -6.30 -19.26
CA SER A 311 -7.00 -5.59 -18.73
C SER A 311 -7.42 -4.63 -17.62
N VAL A 312 -6.66 -4.62 -16.53
CA VAL A 312 -6.84 -3.72 -15.41
C VAL A 312 -5.63 -2.79 -15.34
N SER A 313 -5.89 -1.48 -15.37
CA SER A 313 -4.88 -0.44 -15.19
C SER A 313 -5.21 0.36 -13.93
N VAL A 314 -4.19 0.72 -13.15
CA VAL A 314 -4.38 1.38 -11.85
C VAL A 314 -3.59 2.67 -11.79
N TYR A 315 -4.28 3.76 -11.50
CA TYR A 315 -3.71 5.10 -11.43
C TYR A 315 -3.82 5.65 -10.01
N PRO A 316 -2.76 6.27 -9.47
CA PRO A 316 -2.84 6.94 -8.19
C PRO A 316 -3.72 8.19 -8.29
N ASP A 317 -4.59 8.41 -7.30
CA ASP A 317 -5.26 9.69 -7.18
C ASP A 317 -4.36 10.70 -6.45
N HIS A 318 -3.90 11.70 -7.18
CA HIS A 318 -3.09 12.77 -6.61
C HIS A 318 -3.93 13.83 -5.87
N THR A 319 -5.25 13.88 -6.07
CA THR A 319 -6.12 14.92 -5.51
C THR A 319 -6.37 14.75 -4.01
N SER A 320 -6.46 13.51 -3.53
CA SER A 320 -6.66 13.17 -2.12
C SER A 320 -5.40 13.31 -1.24
N SER A 321 -4.24 13.69 -1.80
CA SER A 321 -2.96 13.78 -1.09
C SER A 321 -2.75 15.07 -0.28
N SER A 322 -3.81 15.66 0.27
CA SER A 322 -3.69 16.72 1.27
C SER A 322 -3.82 16.15 2.69
N ALA A 323 -2.74 16.30 3.44
CA ALA A 323 -2.64 16.13 4.89
C ALA A 323 -3.84 16.76 5.65
N PRO A 324 -4.15 16.31 6.89
CA PRO A 324 -5.31 16.76 7.66
C PRO A 324 -5.38 18.29 7.70
N SER A 325 -6.60 18.79 7.45
CA SER A 325 -7.00 20.19 7.40
C SER A 325 -6.27 21.07 8.40
N ARG A 326 -5.38 21.96 7.91
CA ARG A 326 -5.19 23.24 8.58
C ARG A 326 -6.38 24.10 8.18
N SER A 327 -7.26 24.34 9.16
CA SER A 327 -8.26 25.39 9.10
C SER A 327 -7.60 26.70 8.73
N SER A 328 -7.85 27.14 7.50
CA SER A 328 -7.73 28.55 7.15
C SER A 328 -8.92 28.87 6.25
N SER A 329 -9.83 29.58 6.89
CA SER A 329 -10.95 30.33 6.33
C SER A 329 -10.53 31.27 5.21
N SER A 330 -11.49 31.56 4.33
CA SER A 330 -11.47 32.47 3.17
C SER A 330 -10.99 31.80 1.87
N SER A 331 -11.69 31.83 0.75
CA SER A 331 -12.93 32.51 0.37
C SER A 331 -13.39 31.91 -0.97
N SER A 332 -14.69 31.60 -1.08
CA SER A 332 -15.47 31.62 -2.32
C SER A 332 -14.82 31.11 -3.62
N SER A 333 -15.18 29.90 -4.05
CA SER A 333 -15.44 29.65 -5.48
C SER A 333 -16.32 28.43 -5.68
N THR A 334 -17.48 28.72 -6.25
CA THR A 334 -18.51 27.85 -6.84
C THR A 334 -17.98 26.53 -7.40
N ALA A 335 -18.71 25.44 -7.12
CA ALA A 335 -18.50 24.12 -7.70
C ALA A 335 -18.36 24.18 -9.24
N PRO A 336 -17.40 23.44 -9.84
CA PRO A 336 -17.18 23.50 -11.28
C PRO A 336 -18.29 22.75 -12.03
N THR A 337 -18.95 23.46 -12.94
CA THR A 337 -19.76 22.90 -14.01
C THR A 337 -18.87 22.03 -14.93
N PRO A 338 -19.26 20.80 -15.30
CA PRO A 338 -18.48 19.98 -16.21
C PRO A 338 -18.58 20.57 -17.62
N GLY A 339 -17.47 21.11 -18.14
CA GLY A 339 -17.39 21.60 -19.53
C GLY A 339 -16.49 22.81 -19.78
N PHE A 340 -15.98 23.49 -18.76
CA PHE A 340 -15.06 24.62 -18.96
C PHE A 340 -13.60 24.16 -18.79
N VAL A 341 -12.91 23.97 -19.91
CA VAL A 341 -11.45 23.77 -19.95
C VAL A 341 -10.81 25.00 -19.31
N GLN A 342 -10.16 24.83 -18.15
CA GLN A 342 -9.33 25.88 -17.57
C GLN A 342 -8.22 26.19 -18.58
N VAL A 343 -8.34 27.33 -19.26
CA VAL A 343 -7.26 27.89 -20.07
C VAL A 343 -6.02 27.98 -19.18
N PRO A 344 -4.87 27.42 -19.56
CA PRO A 344 -3.67 27.51 -18.76
C PRO A 344 -3.38 28.97 -18.42
N GLN A 345 -3.33 29.32 -17.13
CA GLN A 345 -2.89 30.65 -16.72
C GLN A 345 -1.41 30.77 -17.07
N VAL A 346 -1.13 31.42 -18.19
CA VAL A 346 0.23 31.75 -18.60
C VAL A 346 0.66 32.98 -17.79
N GLN A 347 1.68 32.83 -16.96
CA GLN A 347 2.24 33.96 -16.23
C GLN A 347 3.00 34.89 -17.18
N GLU A 348 2.83 36.20 -17.02
CA GLU A 348 3.49 37.18 -17.89
C GLU A 348 5.03 37.18 -17.72
N SER A 349 5.54 36.72 -16.57
CA SER A 349 6.98 36.56 -16.31
C SER A 349 7.69 35.60 -17.26
N ASP A 350 6.95 34.63 -17.79
CA ASP A 350 7.50 33.54 -18.59
C ASP A 350 7.48 33.86 -20.09
N LEU A 351 7.03 35.07 -20.45
CA LEU A 351 6.84 35.54 -21.81
C LEU A 351 7.84 36.63 -22.18
N ARG A 352 8.49 36.45 -23.31
CA ARG A 352 9.22 37.50 -24.00
C ARG A 352 8.40 37.99 -25.19
N ILE A 353 8.02 39.27 -25.17
CA ILE A 353 7.19 39.90 -26.20
C ILE A 353 8.07 40.89 -26.98
N ASP A 354 8.33 40.57 -28.24
CA ASP A 354 9.07 41.45 -29.16
C ASP A 354 8.08 42.04 -30.19
N THR A 355 8.16 43.35 -30.44
CA THR A 355 7.33 44.03 -31.44
C THR A 355 8.19 44.51 -32.61
N TYR A 356 7.69 44.35 -33.83
CA TYR A 356 8.45 44.63 -35.04
C TYR A 356 7.52 45.04 -36.21
N ARG A 357 8.11 45.48 -37.32
CA ARG A 357 7.36 45.87 -38.53
C ARG A 357 6.89 44.65 -39.29
N ALA A 358 5.62 44.64 -39.71
CA ALA A 358 5.05 43.54 -40.47
C ALA A 358 5.75 43.37 -41.84
N GLY A 359 6.02 42.14 -42.24
CA GLY A 359 6.68 41.84 -43.51
C GLY A 359 5.66 41.60 -44.63
N GLY A 360 5.77 42.33 -45.74
CA GLY A 360 4.94 42.12 -46.94
C GLY A 360 4.84 43.35 -47.84
N ALA A 361 4.29 43.18 -49.05
CA ALA A 361 3.96 44.29 -49.95
C ALA A 361 2.76 45.06 -49.37
N GLY A 362 3.01 46.14 -48.64
CA GLY A 362 2.00 46.91 -47.93
C GLY A 362 2.12 48.43 -48.13
N GLY A 363 1.04 49.15 -47.79
CA GLY A 363 1.01 50.62 -47.84
C GLY A 363 1.87 51.30 -46.76
N GLN A 364 1.84 52.63 -46.69
CA GLN A 364 2.68 53.43 -45.77
C GLN A 364 2.60 52.99 -44.29
N HIS A 365 1.44 52.50 -43.84
CA HIS A 365 1.22 52.01 -42.48
C HIS A 365 2.05 50.75 -42.14
N VAL A 366 2.31 49.88 -43.11
CA VAL A 366 3.09 48.64 -42.92
C VAL A 366 4.58 48.96 -42.79
N ASN A 367 5.06 49.99 -43.49
CA ASN A 367 6.48 50.34 -43.55
C ASN A 367 6.95 51.22 -42.38
N LYS A 368 6.04 51.97 -41.74
CA LYS A 368 6.36 52.93 -40.67
C LYS A 368 5.99 52.45 -39.26
N THR A 369 4.98 51.61 -39.11
CA THR A 369 4.42 51.23 -37.79
C THR A 369 4.82 49.80 -37.40
N GLU A 370 5.25 49.61 -36.14
CA GLU A 370 5.58 48.30 -35.56
C GLU A 370 4.33 47.58 -35.05
N SER A 371 3.48 47.14 -35.99
CA SER A 371 2.22 46.47 -35.65
C SER A 371 2.35 44.96 -35.42
N ALA A 372 3.43 44.30 -35.85
CA ALA A 372 3.61 42.85 -35.70
C ALA A 372 4.16 42.50 -34.31
N VAL A 373 3.68 41.38 -33.76
CA VAL A 373 4.06 40.92 -32.42
C VAL A 373 4.59 39.50 -32.49
N ARG A 374 5.72 39.26 -31.84
CA ARG A 374 6.29 37.94 -31.58
C ARG A 374 6.25 37.67 -30.09
N ILE A 375 5.75 36.51 -29.69
CA ILE A 375 5.73 36.07 -28.31
C ILE A 375 6.51 34.77 -28.20
N THR A 376 7.49 34.75 -27.30
CA THR A 376 8.33 33.58 -27.00
C THR A 376 8.05 33.15 -25.56
N HIS A 377 7.62 31.91 -25.37
CA HIS A 377 7.49 31.32 -24.05
C HIS A 377 8.82 30.72 -23.62
N ILE A 378 9.47 31.32 -22.62
CA ILE A 378 10.83 30.99 -22.18
C ILE A 378 10.97 29.50 -21.79
N PRO A 379 10.09 28.92 -20.95
CA PRO A 379 10.30 27.55 -20.48
C PRO A 379 9.97 26.48 -21.54
N SER A 380 9.10 26.78 -22.53
CA SER A 380 8.79 25.82 -23.62
C SER A 380 9.57 26.05 -24.90
N GLY A 381 10.26 27.19 -25.04
CA GLY A 381 10.91 27.60 -26.29
C GLY A 381 9.95 27.86 -27.47
N LEU A 382 8.63 27.93 -27.23
CA LEU A 382 7.63 28.14 -28.28
C LEU A 382 7.58 29.60 -28.73
N VAL A 383 7.70 29.82 -30.03
CA VAL A 383 7.64 31.15 -30.64
C VAL A 383 6.39 31.25 -31.52
N VAL A 384 5.60 32.30 -31.30
CA VAL A 384 4.39 32.62 -32.07
C VAL A 384 4.50 34.03 -32.60
N THR A 385 4.07 34.24 -33.84
CA THR A 385 4.04 35.55 -34.49
C THR A 385 2.63 35.87 -35.00
N CYS A 386 2.21 37.12 -34.90
CA CYS A 386 0.96 37.59 -35.48
C CYS A 386 1.14 38.98 -36.09
N GLN A 387 0.67 39.14 -37.34
CA GLN A 387 0.76 40.38 -38.11
C GLN A 387 -0.51 40.68 -38.93
N ASN A 388 -1.61 40.00 -38.65
CA ASN A 388 -2.81 40.03 -39.51
C ASN A 388 -3.56 41.36 -39.46
N GLU A 389 -3.51 42.04 -38.32
CA GLU A 389 -4.26 43.27 -38.12
C GLU A 389 -3.36 44.52 -38.07
N ARG A 390 -3.98 45.68 -38.27
CA ARG A 390 -3.30 46.99 -38.20
C ARG A 390 -2.95 47.39 -36.76
N SER A 391 -3.70 46.88 -35.78
CA SER A 391 -3.52 47.20 -34.35
C SER A 391 -2.58 46.22 -33.66
N GLN A 392 -1.54 46.76 -33.00
CA GLN A 392 -0.58 46.00 -32.18
C GLN A 392 -1.26 45.22 -31.05
N HIS A 393 -2.21 45.84 -30.34
CA HIS A 393 -2.91 45.23 -29.21
C HIS A 393 -3.73 44.01 -29.65
N ARG A 394 -4.34 44.09 -30.84
CA ARG A 394 -5.16 43.01 -31.37
C ARG A 394 -4.30 41.87 -31.91
N ASN A 395 -3.17 42.19 -32.56
CA ASN A 395 -2.15 41.19 -32.89
C ASN A 395 -1.55 40.52 -31.64
N LYS A 396 -1.31 41.26 -30.54
CA LYS A 396 -0.88 40.70 -29.25
C LYS A 396 -1.92 39.73 -28.69
N ALA A 397 -3.20 40.11 -28.67
CA ALA A 397 -4.28 39.24 -28.20
C ALA A 397 -4.40 37.95 -29.04
N THR A 398 -4.31 38.06 -30.36
CA THR A 398 -4.34 36.90 -31.26
C THR A 398 -3.10 36.01 -31.11
N ALA A 399 -1.91 36.60 -30.97
CA ALA A 399 -0.67 35.86 -30.71
C ALA A 399 -0.72 35.12 -29.36
N MET A 400 -1.30 35.73 -28.33
CA MET A 400 -1.54 35.09 -27.03
C MET A 400 -2.50 33.90 -27.16
N ALA A 401 -3.61 34.05 -27.88
CA ALA A 401 -4.55 32.94 -28.12
C ALA A 401 -3.89 31.78 -28.90
N MET A 402 -3.07 32.10 -29.90
CA MET A 402 -2.28 31.10 -30.65
C MET A 402 -1.24 30.41 -29.75
N LEU A 403 -0.58 31.14 -28.86
CA LEU A 403 0.38 30.58 -27.91
C LEU A 403 -0.32 29.64 -26.92
N GLN A 404 -1.48 30.03 -26.38
CA GLN A 404 -2.29 29.20 -25.50
C GLN A 404 -2.70 27.90 -26.20
N SER A 405 -3.16 27.97 -27.45
CA SER A 405 -3.51 26.79 -28.24
C SER A 405 -2.31 25.86 -28.47
N ARG A 406 -1.12 26.41 -28.78
CA ARG A 406 0.11 25.61 -28.94
C ARG A 406 0.57 24.96 -27.63
N LEU A 407 0.50 25.69 -26.52
CA LEU A 407 0.84 25.16 -25.19
C LEU A 407 -0.12 24.05 -24.76
N GLN A 408 -1.41 24.20 -25.05
CA GLN A 408 -2.40 23.16 -24.82
C GLN A 408 -2.07 21.92 -25.66
N LYS A 409 -1.81 22.08 -26.96
CA LYS A 409 -1.40 20.97 -27.82
C LYS A 409 -0.14 20.26 -27.32
N LEU A 410 0.86 21.01 -26.84
CA LEU A 410 2.08 20.43 -26.28
C LEU A 410 1.79 19.60 -25.03
N ARG A 411 0.93 20.10 -24.11
CA ARG A 411 0.47 19.32 -22.96
C ARG A 411 -0.30 18.08 -23.38
N ASP A 412 -1.23 18.20 -24.33
CA ASP A 412 -2.02 17.07 -24.83
C ASP A 412 -1.10 15.99 -25.44
N CYS A 413 -0.07 16.39 -26.20
CA CYS A 413 0.95 15.48 -26.72
C CYS A 413 1.77 14.82 -25.61
N GLN A 414 2.18 15.56 -24.58
CA GLN A 414 2.91 15.00 -23.43
C GLN A 414 2.05 13.99 -22.66
N VAL A 415 0.79 14.33 -22.39
CA VAL A 415 -0.18 13.43 -21.74
C VAL A 415 -0.42 12.19 -22.60
N ALA A 416 -0.62 12.36 -23.91
CA ALA A 416 -0.80 11.23 -24.82
C ALA A 416 0.44 10.33 -24.88
N SER A 417 1.64 10.91 -24.90
CA SER A 417 2.90 10.17 -24.88
C SER A 417 3.08 9.41 -23.55
N ALA A 418 2.78 10.03 -22.41
CA ALA A 418 2.86 9.39 -21.11
C ALA A 418 1.85 8.23 -20.99
N LYS A 419 0.62 8.44 -21.47
CA LYS A 419 -0.40 7.39 -21.57
C LYS A 419 0.06 6.24 -22.47
N GLN A 420 0.67 6.55 -23.61
CA GLN A 420 1.15 5.55 -24.55
C GLN A 420 2.35 4.77 -23.99
N GLN A 421 3.27 5.44 -23.29
CA GLN A 421 4.39 4.78 -22.60
C GLN A 421 3.88 3.84 -21.52
N HIS A 422 2.95 4.30 -20.68
CA HIS A 422 2.37 3.46 -19.64
C HIS A 422 1.57 2.28 -20.23
N ALA A 423 0.79 2.50 -21.30
CA ALA A 423 0.13 1.43 -22.03
C ALA A 423 1.12 0.44 -22.66
N ALA A 424 2.29 0.90 -23.11
CA ALA A 424 3.34 0.03 -23.64
C ALA A 424 4.01 -0.81 -22.54
N GLU A 425 4.18 -0.27 -21.32
CA GLU A 425 4.67 -1.02 -20.16
C GLU A 425 3.70 -2.14 -19.74
N LEU A 426 2.40 -1.86 -19.79
CA LEU A 426 1.32 -2.83 -19.56
C LEU A 426 1.29 -3.97 -20.60
N GLY A 427 1.98 -3.82 -21.73
CA GLY A 427 2.04 -4.78 -22.82
C GLY A 427 0.70 -4.95 -23.57
N ASP A 428 0.71 -5.76 -24.62
CA ASP A 428 -0.50 -6.01 -25.40
C ASP A 428 -1.52 -6.84 -24.60
N ASN A 429 -2.80 -6.49 -24.73
CA ASN A 429 -3.97 -7.25 -24.28
C ASN A 429 -4.17 -8.53 -25.11
N ALA A 430 -3.09 -9.29 -25.28
CA ALA A 430 -2.97 -10.43 -26.18
C ALA A 430 -2.33 -11.62 -25.45
N PHE A 431 -2.19 -12.72 -26.19
CA PHE A 431 -1.55 -13.94 -25.69
C PHE A 431 -0.08 -13.68 -25.35
N GLY A 432 0.25 -13.57 -24.05
CA GLY A 432 1.64 -13.52 -23.58
C GLY A 432 1.85 -12.77 -22.27
N ASN A 433 1.04 -11.75 -21.96
CA ASN A 433 1.24 -10.88 -20.79
C ASN A 433 0.14 -11.01 -19.72
N GLN A 434 -0.12 -12.24 -19.27
CA GLN A 434 -1.20 -12.52 -18.32
C GLN A 434 -0.67 -12.58 -16.89
N ILE A 435 -1.30 -11.84 -15.98
CA ILE A 435 -0.99 -11.96 -14.55
C ILE A 435 -1.77 -13.10 -13.90
N ARG A 436 -3.01 -13.36 -14.36
CA ARG A 436 -3.87 -14.41 -13.79
C ARG A 436 -4.68 -15.13 -14.85
N SER A 437 -4.86 -16.42 -14.61
CA SER A 437 -5.67 -17.31 -15.45
C SER A 437 -6.80 -17.93 -14.64
N TYR A 438 -8.04 -17.60 -15.02
CA TYR A 438 -9.29 -18.11 -14.46
C TYR A 438 -9.82 -19.21 -15.37
N VAL A 439 -9.62 -20.47 -15.02
CA VAL A 439 -10.07 -21.62 -15.80
C VAL A 439 -11.31 -22.21 -15.16
N LEU A 440 -12.50 -21.90 -15.68
CA LEU A 440 -13.78 -22.41 -15.15
C LEU A 440 -14.16 -23.78 -15.71
N ALA A 441 -13.57 -24.20 -16.84
CA ALA A 441 -13.73 -25.53 -17.39
C ALA A 441 -12.42 -26.01 -18.02
N PRO A 442 -11.94 -27.24 -17.73
CA PRO A 442 -12.65 -28.34 -17.07
C PRO A 442 -12.38 -28.50 -15.56
N TYR A 443 -11.30 -27.94 -15.01
CA TYR A 443 -10.85 -28.23 -13.63
C TYR A 443 -11.11 -27.12 -12.60
N ARG A 444 -11.86 -26.06 -12.96
CA ARG A 444 -12.30 -24.96 -12.06
C ARG A 444 -11.17 -24.45 -11.13
N GLN A 445 -10.19 -23.75 -11.69
CA GLN A 445 -9.02 -23.27 -10.95
C GLN A 445 -8.67 -21.84 -11.35
N VAL A 446 -8.24 -21.03 -10.39
CA VAL A 446 -7.59 -19.73 -10.65
C VAL A 446 -6.12 -19.86 -10.30
N LYS A 447 -5.24 -19.39 -11.19
CA LYS A 447 -3.80 -19.39 -10.98
C LYS A 447 -3.24 -18.00 -11.22
N ASP A 448 -2.48 -17.48 -10.26
CA ASP A 448 -1.61 -16.32 -10.50
C ASP A 448 -0.32 -16.82 -11.15
N LEU A 449 0.02 -16.24 -12.29
CA LEU A 449 1.16 -16.66 -13.11
C LEU A 449 2.47 -16.05 -12.63
N ARG A 450 2.42 -14.98 -11.84
CA ARG A 450 3.60 -14.36 -11.24
C ARG A 450 4.09 -15.21 -10.06
N THR A 451 3.19 -15.45 -9.12
CA THR A 451 3.48 -16.14 -7.85
C THR A 451 3.31 -17.65 -7.89
N GLY A 452 2.64 -18.18 -8.91
CA GLY A 452 2.30 -19.59 -9.01
C GLY A 452 1.24 -20.06 -8.01
N VAL A 453 0.69 -19.18 -7.16
CA VAL A 453 -0.37 -19.51 -6.21
C VAL A 453 -1.64 -19.93 -6.96
N THR A 454 -2.27 -21.00 -6.48
CA THR A 454 -3.48 -21.56 -7.09
C THR A 454 -4.63 -21.61 -6.10
N ILE A 455 -5.83 -21.27 -6.58
CA ILE A 455 -7.08 -21.32 -5.84
C ILE A 455 -8.01 -22.32 -6.50
N THR A 456 -8.52 -23.25 -5.70
CA THR A 456 -9.41 -24.34 -6.14
C THR A 456 -10.88 -23.91 -6.24
N ASN A 457 -11.31 -22.86 -5.52
CA ASN A 457 -12.68 -22.36 -5.57
C ASN A 457 -12.76 -21.03 -6.35
N PRO A 458 -12.99 -21.06 -7.68
CA PRO A 458 -13.07 -19.83 -8.49
C PRO A 458 -14.34 -19.01 -8.21
N GLN A 459 -15.45 -19.64 -7.77
CA GLN A 459 -16.71 -18.92 -7.54
C GLN A 459 -16.59 -17.99 -6.34
N ALA A 460 -16.06 -18.49 -5.23
CA ALA A 460 -15.76 -17.70 -4.04
C ALA A 460 -14.92 -16.45 -4.35
N LEU A 461 -13.90 -16.59 -5.20
CA LEU A 461 -13.08 -15.46 -5.63
C LEU A 461 -13.89 -14.46 -6.48
N LEU A 462 -14.67 -14.94 -7.45
CA LEU A 462 -15.52 -14.09 -8.30
C LEU A 462 -16.64 -13.39 -7.51
N ASP A 463 -17.11 -14.01 -6.43
CA ASP A 463 -18.05 -13.42 -5.47
C ASP A 463 -17.36 -12.41 -4.52
N GLY A 464 -16.08 -12.12 -4.72
CA GLY A 464 -15.35 -11.09 -3.98
C GLY A 464 -14.94 -11.50 -2.57
N ASP A 465 -14.66 -12.79 -2.32
CA ASP A 465 -14.22 -13.22 -0.99
C ASP A 465 -12.88 -12.59 -0.59
N PRO A 466 -12.83 -11.87 0.55
CA PRO A 466 -11.71 -11.01 0.88
C PRO A 466 -10.43 -11.78 1.16
N GLU A 467 -10.53 -12.90 1.87
CA GLU A 467 -9.37 -13.72 2.25
C GLU A 467 -8.63 -14.27 1.02
N LEU A 468 -9.38 -14.68 -0.02
CA LEU A 468 -8.81 -15.24 -1.24
C LEU A 468 -8.10 -14.17 -2.06
N LEU A 469 -8.73 -13.01 -2.29
CA LEU A 469 -8.09 -11.93 -3.05
C LEU A 469 -6.88 -11.37 -2.30
N GLU A 470 -7.00 -11.14 -0.99
CA GLU A 470 -5.88 -10.69 -0.16
C GLU A 470 -4.72 -11.70 -0.17
N SER A 471 -4.99 -13.00 -0.18
CA SER A 471 -3.92 -14.02 -0.27
C SER A 471 -3.13 -13.92 -1.58
N LEU A 472 -3.80 -13.65 -2.71
CA LEU A 472 -3.15 -13.47 -4.01
C LEU A 472 -2.33 -12.18 -4.05
N VAL A 473 -2.92 -11.10 -3.58
CA VAL A 473 -2.27 -9.79 -3.55
C VAL A 473 -1.06 -9.80 -2.62
N ASN A 474 -1.19 -10.35 -1.41
CA ASN A 474 -0.08 -10.47 -0.47
C ASN A 474 1.05 -11.35 -1.02
N ALA A 475 0.73 -12.42 -1.76
CA ALA A 475 1.75 -13.22 -2.43
C ALA A 475 2.48 -12.41 -3.51
N ALA A 476 1.75 -11.61 -4.31
CA ALA A 476 2.35 -10.77 -5.35
C ALA A 476 3.25 -9.67 -4.75
N MET A 477 2.84 -9.09 -3.62
CA MET A 477 3.64 -8.11 -2.87
C MET A 477 4.93 -8.68 -2.28
N LYS A 478 5.03 -10.00 -2.05
CA LYS A 478 6.25 -10.63 -1.52
C LYS A 478 7.29 -10.90 -2.60
N GLU A 479 6.88 -11.00 -3.86
CA GLU A 479 7.77 -11.30 -4.99
C GLU A 479 8.23 -10.07 -5.76
N GLY A 480 7.44 -8.98 -5.74
CA GLY A 480 7.79 -7.67 -6.30
C GLY A 480 8.57 -6.82 -5.32
#